data_AF-A0A3D8GM84-F1
#
_entry.id   AF-A0A3D8GM84-F1
#
_cell.length_a   1.000
_cell.length_b   1.000
_cell.length_c   1.000
_cell.angle_alpha   90.00
_cell.angle_beta   90.00
_cell.angle_gamma   90.00
#
_symmetry.space_group_name_H-M   'P 1'
#
loop_
_entity.id
_entity.type
_entity.pdbx_description
1 polymer ?
#
loop_
_entity_poly.entity_id
_entity_poly.type
_entity_poly.pdbx_seq_one_letter_code
_entity_poly.pdbx_strand_id
1 'polypeptide(L)'
;MNKKVDIEYEIKKVIVGHLMDLMCYAWKESQRFSDFGVNIQAFGEMEDKLWKSIKFVVGMPEIEELGVWVSDYWLEVFAEYVNAEIPKDKAMQTIINWRNQDFDNTK
;
A
#
# COMPACT_ATOMS: atom_id res chain seq x y z
N MET A 1 -2.76 5.78 -32.86
CA MET A 1 -2.54 4.42 -32.32
C MET A 1 -3.47 4.22 -31.13
N ASN A 2 -4.44 3.30 -31.21
CA ASN A 2 -5.24 2.94 -30.04
C ASN A 2 -4.34 2.13 -29.10
N LYS A 3 -3.98 2.71 -27.95
CA LYS A 3 -3.34 1.94 -26.86
C LYS A 3 -4.34 0.86 -26.44
N LYS A 4 -3.94 -0.40 -26.59
CA LYS A 4 -4.69 -1.54 -26.07
C LYS A 4 -4.73 -1.37 -24.55
N VAL A 5 -5.92 -1.20 -23.99
CA VAL A 5 -6.10 -1.09 -22.53
C VAL A 5 -5.75 -2.44 -21.92
N ASP A 6 -4.86 -2.43 -20.95
CA ASP A 6 -4.60 -3.59 -20.11
C ASP A 6 -5.70 -3.67 -19.04
N ILE A 7 -6.71 -4.50 -19.31
CA ILE A 7 -7.88 -4.65 -18.44
C ILE A 7 -7.46 -5.17 -17.06
N GLU A 8 -6.46 -6.05 -16.98
CA GLU A 8 -5.98 -6.58 -15.69
C GLU A 8 -5.38 -5.46 -14.83
N TYR A 9 -4.57 -4.60 -15.46
CA TYR A 9 -4.01 -3.43 -14.79
C TYR A 9 -5.08 -2.46 -14.28
N GLU A 10 -6.11 -2.19 -15.08
CA GLU A 10 -7.21 -1.30 -14.67
C GLU A 10 -8.04 -1.89 -13.52
N ILE A 11 -8.25 -3.21 -13.50
CA ILE A 11 -8.91 -3.89 -12.37
C ILE A 11 -8.06 -3.76 -11.09
N LYS A 12 -6.74 -3.97 -11.18
CA LYS A 12 -5.82 -3.82 -10.03
C LYS A 12 -5.88 -2.41 -9.46
N LYS A 13 -5.91 -1.37 -10.31
CA LYS A 13 -6.08 0.03 -9.87
C LYS A 13 -7.34 0.22 -9.04
N VAL A 14 -8.48 -0.27 -9.52
CA VAL A 14 -9.75 -0.14 -8.78
C VAL A 14 -9.66 -0.83 -7.41
N ILE A 15 -9.19 -2.08 -7.37
CA ILE A 15 -9.12 -2.85 -6.12
C ILE A 15 -8.12 -2.22 -5.13
N VAL A 16 -6.88 -1.96 -5.56
CA VAL A 16 -5.84 -1.36 -4.72
C VAL A 16 -6.28 0.02 -4.25
N GLY A 17 -6.86 0.83 -5.13
CA GLY A 17 -7.36 2.16 -4.78
C GLY A 17 -8.42 2.12 -3.67
N HIS A 18 -9.34 1.16 -3.69
CA HIS A 18 -10.34 1.01 -2.62
C HIS A 18 -9.72 0.48 -1.32
N LEU A 19 -8.80 -0.48 -1.39
CA LEU A 19 -8.11 -1.01 -0.21
C LEU A 19 -7.24 0.06 0.46
N MET A 20 -6.57 0.91 -0.32
CA MET A 20 -5.80 2.06 0.21
C MET A 20 -6.70 3.08 0.92
N ASP A 21 -7.91 3.33 0.43
CA ASP A 21 -8.85 4.22 1.11
C ASP A 21 -9.25 3.64 2.47
N LEU A 22 -9.60 2.36 2.53
CA LEU A 22 -9.95 1.67 3.78
C LEU A 22 -8.78 1.69 4.77
N MET A 23 -7.56 1.45 4.29
CA MET A 23 -6.36 1.48 5.12
C MET A 23 -6.10 2.90 5.64
N CYS A 24 -6.34 3.94 4.84
CA CYS A 24 -6.19 5.33 5.25
C CYS A 24 -7.18 5.70 6.37
N TYR A 25 -8.44 5.25 6.26
CA TYR A 25 -9.42 5.45 7.33
C TYR A 25 -9.04 4.72 8.62
N ALA A 26 -8.64 3.44 8.52
CA ALA A 26 -8.22 2.65 9.67
C ALA A 26 -7.02 3.28 10.38
N TRP A 27 -6.00 3.69 9.61
CA TRP A 27 -4.79 4.33 10.13
C TRP A 27 -5.11 5.66 10.82
N LYS A 28 -5.91 6.53 10.21
CA LYS A 28 -6.27 7.83 10.80
C LYS A 28 -7.03 7.66 12.11
N GLU A 29 -7.94 6.69 12.19
CA GLU A 29 -8.62 6.37 13.44
C GLU A 29 -7.64 5.79 14.48
N SER A 30 -6.75 4.88 14.08
CA SER A 30 -5.70 4.32 14.93
C SER A 30 -4.82 5.42 15.56
N GLN A 31 -4.40 6.41 14.76
CA GLN A 31 -3.68 7.60 15.21
C GLN A 31 -4.54 8.44 16.17
N ARG A 32 -5.79 8.74 15.79
CA ARG A 32 -6.71 9.52 16.63
C ARG A 32 -6.89 8.91 18.01
N PHE A 33 -7.05 7.58 18.11
CA PHE A 33 -7.14 6.90 19.42
C PHE A 33 -5.81 6.89 20.17
N SER A 34 -4.69 6.72 19.46
CA SER A 34 -3.35 6.77 20.04
C SER A 34 -3.04 8.14 20.65
N ASP A 35 -3.52 9.23 20.06
CA ASP A 35 -3.39 10.60 20.60
C ASP A 35 -4.11 10.76 21.95
N PHE A 36 -5.12 9.93 22.23
CA PHE A 36 -5.79 9.84 23.53
C PHE A 36 -5.13 8.81 24.48
N GLY A 37 -4.00 8.23 24.10
CA GLY A 37 -3.31 7.18 24.85
C GLY A 37 -4.00 5.81 24.78
N VAL A 38 -4.91 5.62 23.83
CA VAL A 38 -5.66 4.36 23.64
C VAL A 38 -5.11 3.62 22.43
N ASN A 39 -4.51 2.45 22.66
CA ASN A 39 -4.12 1.55 21.58
C ASN A 39 -5.23 0.50 21.37
N ILE A 40 -5.86 0.53 20.19
CA ILE A 40 -6.91 -0.41 19.82
C ILE A 40 -6.32 -1.44 18.86
N GLN A 41 -5.99 -2.62 19.39
CA GLN A 41 -5.42 -3.74 18.64
C GLN A 41 -6.21 -4.08 17.36
N ALA A 42 -7.53 -3.93 17.37
CA ALA A 42 -8.39 -4.22 16.22
C ALA A 42 -8.06 -3.36 14.98
N PHE A 43 -7.54 -2.13 15.14
CA PHE A 43 -7.08 -1.33 14.00
C PHE A 43 -5.80 -1.90 13.40
N GLY A 44 -4.81 -2.26 14.22
CA GLY A 44 -3.59 -2.91 13.74
C GLY A 44 -3.87 -4.23 13.00
N GLU A 45 -4.82 -5.04 13.50
CA GLU A 45 -5.25 -6.27 12.80
C GLU A 45 -5.98 -5.97 11.47
N MET A 46 -6.72 -4.87 11.39
CA MET A 46 -7.38 -4.44 10.16
C MET A 46 -6.37 -3.95 9.13
N GLU A 47 -5.41 -3.12 9.56
CA GLU A 47 -4.30 -2.63 8.74
C GLU A 47 -3.50 -3.79 8.14
N ASP A 48 -3.12 -4.79 8.95
CA ASP A 48 -2.39 -5.99 8.49
C ASP A 48 -3.18 -6.79 7.43
N LYS A 49 -4.49 -6.98 7.64
CA LYS A 49 -5.35 -7.70 6.68
C LYS A 49 -5.51 -6.94 5.36
N LEU A 50 -5.69 -5.62 5.42
CA LEU A 50 -5.77 -4.76 4.25
C LEU A 50 -4.43 -4.79 3.49
N TRP A 51 -3.32 -4.76 4.22
CA TRP A 51 -1.98 -4.84 3.66
C TRP A 51 -1.73 -6.14 2.89
N LYS A 52 -2.03 -7.29 3.53
CA LYS A 52 -1.95 -8.62 2.88
C LYS A 52 -2.83 -8.71 1.63
N SER A 53 -4.01 -8.10 1.67
CA SER A 53 -4.92 -8.06 0.52
C SER A 53 -4.33 -7.27 -0.65
N ILE A 54 -3.68 -6.13 -0.39
CA ILE A 54 -2.98 -5.36 -1.42
C ILE A 54 -1.82 -6.18 -2.00
N LYS A 55 -0.99 -6.80 -1.16
CA LYS A 55 0.12 -7.67 -1.58
C LYS A 55 -0.35 -8.81 -2.49
N PHE A 56 -1.46 -9.46 -2.14
CA PHE A 56 -2.04 -10.52 -2.95
C PHE A 56 -2.46 -10.02 -4.34
N VAL A 57 -3.19 -8.89 -4.41
CA VAL A 57 -3.71 -8.32 -5.67
C VAL A 57 -2.59 -7.93 -6.64
N VAL A 58 -1.48 -7.40 -6.13
CA VAL A 58 -0.31 -6.96 -6.92
C VAL A 58 0.73 -8.07 -7.09
N GLY A 59 0.45 -9.28 -6.60
CA GLY A 59 1.33 -10.45 -6.72
C GLY A 59 2.66 -10.30 -5.99
N MET A 60 2.69 -9.55 -4.88
CA MET A 60 3.83 -9.45 -3.97
C MET A 60 3.88 -10.68 -3.06
N PRO A 61 5.06 -11.30 -2.85
CA PRO A 61 5.22 -12.38 -1.89
C PRO A 61 4.81 -11.96 -0.47
N GLU A 62 4.16 -12.86 0.27
CA GLU A 62 3.85 -12.61 1.70
C GLU A 62 5.11 -12.68 2.57
N ILE A 63 6.05 -13.55 2.18
CA ILE A 63 7.34 -13.72 2.83
C ILE A 63 8.35 -12.95 1.98
N GLU A 64 8.88 -11.87 2.52
CA GLU A 64 10.04 -11.21 1.93
C GLU A 64 11.22 -12.16 2.07
N GLU A 65 11.68 -12.75 0.97
CA GLU A 65 12.91 -13.53 0.95
C GLU A 65 14.06 -12.59 1.35
N LEU A 66 14.44 -12.64 2.63
CA LEU A 66 15.66 -12.16 3.27
C LEU A 66 16.48 -11.16 2.42
N GLY A 67 16.08 -9.88 2.44
CA GLY A 67 16.96 -8.79 2.05
C GLY A 67 16.33 -7.64 1.24
N VAL A 68 15.11 -7.78 0.72
CA VAL A 68 14.42 -6.69 0.04
C VAL A 68 13.16 -6.31 0.82
N TRP A 69 13.26 -5.23 1.60
CA TRP A 69 12.17 -4.64 2.37
C TRP A 69 11.21 -3.85 1.47
N VAL A 70 10.68 -4.50 0.41
CA VAL A 70 9.76 -3.85 -0.55
C VAL A 70 8.53 -3.31 0.19
N SER A 71 8.08 -4.02 1.24
CA SER A 71 6.99 -3.59 2.10
C SER A 71 7.31 -2.29 2.84
N ASP A 72 8.56 -2.01 3.21
CA ASP A 72 8.91 -0.78 3.93
C ASP A 72 8.86 0.44 2.99
N TYR A 73 9.35 0.30 1.76
CA TYR A 73 9.23 1.35 0.73
C TYR A 73 7.76 1.65 0.41
N TRP A 74 6.90 0.64 0.42
CA TRP A 74 5.48 0.85 0.17
C TRP A 74 4.75 1.46 1.35
N LEU A 75 5.14 1.12 2.57
CA LEU A 75 4.64 1.77 3.76
C LEU A 75 5.00 3.27 3.72
N GLU A 76 6.20 3.62 3.25
CA GLU A 76 6.60 5.01 3.00
C GLU A 76 5.70 5.67 1.94
N VAL A 77 5.54 5.07 0.76
CA VAL A 77 4.64 5.58 -0.30
C VAL A 77 3.20 5.72 0.18
N PHE A 78 2.73 4.79 0.99
CA PHE A 78 1.40 4.84 1.59
C PHE A 78 1.29 5.96 2.62
N ALA A 79 2.31 6.16 3.47
CA ALA A 79 2.37 7.25 4.43
C ALA A 79 2.40 8.62 3.72
N GLU A 80 3.19 8.78 2.65
CA GLU A 80 3.20 9.97 1.80
C GLU A 80 1.80 10.26 1.24
N TYR A 81 1.07 9.23 0.81
CA TYR A 81 -0.33 9.38 0.39
C TYR A 81 -1.25 9.82 1.53
N VAL A 82 -1.18 9.17 2.69
CA VAL A 82 -2.01 9.49 3.87
C VAL A 82 -1.80 10.94 4.33
N ASN A 83 -0.57 11.42 4.24
CA ASN A 83 -0.14 12.79 4.56
C ASN A 83 -0.40 13.79 3.43
N ALA A 84 -0.99 13.36 2.31
CA ALA A 84 -1.27 14.16 1.11
C ALA A 84 -0.02 14.77 0.43
N GLU A 85 1.14 14.14 0.61
CA GLU A 85 2.40 14.53 -0.05
C GLU A 85 2.44 14.03 -1.50
N ILE A 86 1.80 12.89 -1.77
CA ILE A 86 1.59 12.39 -3.13
C ILE A 86 0.10 12.13 -3.43
N PRO A 87 -0.34 12.33 -4.69
CA PRO A 87 -1.69 11.95 -5.08
C PRO A 87 -1.91 10.43 -4.96
N LYS A 88 -3.14 10.03 -4.63
CA LYS A 88 -3.57 8.64 -4.57
C LYS A 88 -3.18 7.85 -5.82
N ASP A 89 -3.41 8.42 -7.01
CA ASP A 89 -3.11 7.77 -8.28
C ASP A 89 -1.61 7.46 -8.42
N LYS A 90 -0.74 8.36 -7.95
CA LYS A 90 0.70 8.14 -7.96
C LYS A 90 1.08 7.02 -6.99
N ALA A 91 0.59 7.07 -5.76
CA ALA A 91 0.85 6.05 -4.75
C ALA A 91 0.39 4.65 -5.21
N MET A 92 -0.83 4.56 -5.73
CA MET A 92 -1.41 3.34 -6.28
C MET A 92 -0.61 2.81 -7.47
N GLN A 93 -0.16 3.67 -8.39
CA GLN A 93 0.67 3.23 -9.52
C GLN A 93 2.03 2.70 -9.06
N THR A 94 2.67 3.35 -8.08
CA THR A 94 3.92 2.89 -7.47
C THR A 94 3.75 1.51 -6.86
N ILE A 95 2.66 1.31 -6.11
CA ILE A 95 2.26 0.03 -5.52
C ILE A 95 1.99 -1.01 -6.63
N ILE A 96 1.20 -0.74 -7.66
CA ILE A 96 0.93 -1.78 -8.67
C ILE A 96 2.20 -2.16 -9.45
N ASN A 97 3.14 -1.22 -9.60
CA ASN A 97 4.35 -1.38 -10.41
C ASN A 97 5.62 -1.77 -9.62
N TRP A 98 5.55 -2.29 -8.39
CA TRP A 98 6.76 -2.57 -7.60
C TRP A 98 7.82 -3.42 -8.27
N ARG A 99 7.43 -4.38 -9.12
CA ARG A 99 8.40 -5.25 -9.79
C ARG A 99 9.35 -4.49 -10.72
N ASN A 100 8.98 -3.26 -11.10
CA ASN A 100 9.77 -2.39 -11.97
C ASN A 100 10.62 -1.39 -11.18
N GLN A 101 10.66 -1.51 -9.85
CA GLN A 101 11.51 -0.67 -9.00
C GLN A 101 12.87 -1.36 -8.87
N ASP A 102 13.92 -0.66 -9.31
CA ASP A 102 15.29 -1.05 -9.00
C ASP A 102 15.51 -0.78 -7.51
N PHE A 103 15.38 -1.82 -6.68
CA PHE A 103 15.79 -1.75 -5.27
C PHE A 103 17.32 -1.79 -5.24
N ASP A 104 17.94 -0.62 -5.26
CA ASP A 104 19.39 -0.49 -5.20
C ASP A 104 19.85 -0.94 -3.80
N ASN A 105 20.25 -2.21 -3.68
CA ASN A 105 20.66 -2.86 -2.42
C ASN A 105 22.07 -2.40 -1.96
N THR A 106 22.34 -1.09 -1.99
CA THR A 106 23.61 -0.51 -1.54
C THR A 106 23.40 0.49 -0.41
N LYS A 107 23.13 -0.02 0.80
CA LYS A 107 23.56 0.62 2.06
C LYS A 107 23.93 -0.43 3.11
#